data_AF-A0A829PHK7-F1
#
_entry.id   AF-A0A829PHK7-F1
#
_cell.length_a   1.000
_cell.length_b   1.000
_cell.length_c   1.000
_cell.angle_alpha   90.00
_cell.angle_beta   90.00
_cell.angle_gamma   90.00
#
_symmetry.space_group_name_H-M   'P 1'
#
loop_
_entity.id
_entity.type
_entity.pdbx_description
1 polymer ?
#
loop_
_entity_poly.entity_id
_entity_poly.type
_entity_poly.pdbx_seq_one_letter_code
_entity_poly.pdbx_strand_id
1 'polypeptide(L)'
;MEAIAAQHRLLISVIAHAGDGNTHPLIVHDPTDPDESRRAQTAFGQIMDLAISLGGTITGEHGVGRLKKPWLGDQVGPEVLEVNRRIKQALDPDGILNPGTLI
;
A
#
# COMPACT_ATOMS: atom_id res chain seq x y z
N MET A 1 14.15 -0.78 -5.42
CA MET A 1 13.39 -1.96 -5.90
C MET A 1 14.29 -3.17 -6.11
N GLU A 2 15.33 -3.10 -6.94
CA GLU A 2 16.23 -4.24 -7.22
C GLU A 2 16.84 -4.87 -5.95
N ALA A 3 17.28 -4.05 -5.00
CA ALA A 3 17.81 -4.54 -3.71
C ALA A 3 16.77 -5.35 -2.91
N ILE A 4 15.51 -4.89 -2.86
CA ILE A 4 14.40 -5.60 -2.19
C ILE A 4 14.12 -6.91 -2.91
N ALA A 5 14.09 -6.90 -4.25
CA ALA A 5 13.88 -8.09 -5.06
C ALA A 5 14.96 -9.16 -4.79
N ALA A 6 16.24 -8.76 -4.81
CA ALA A 6 17.37 -9.63 -4.55
C ALA A 6 17.36 -10.19 -3.12
N GLN A 7 17.13 -9.33 -2.11
CA GLN A 7 17.08 -9.73 -0.70
C GLN A 7 16.03 -10.82 -0.43
N HIS A 8 14.87 -10.71 -1.08
CA HIS A 8 13.76 -11.64 -0.89
C HIS A 8 13.72 -12.77 -1.91
N ARG A 9 14.65 -12.82 -2.86
CA ARG A 9 14.67 -13.79 -3.97
C ARG A 9 13.32 -13.81 -4.71
N LEU A 10 12.86 -12.64 -5.10
CA LEU A 10 11.59 -12.44 -5.82
C LEU A 10 11.85 -11.74 -7.15
N LEU A 11 10.98 -12.01 -8.12
CA LEU A 11 10.88 -11.18 -9.32
C LEU A 11 9.95 -10.00 -9.01
N ILE A 12 10.47 -8.78 -9.14
CA ILE A 12 9.69 -7.55 -9.00
C ILE A 12 9.82 -6.77 -10.31
N SER A 13 8.74 -6.70 -11.07
CA SER A 13 8.65 -5.86 -12.26
C SER A 13 8.14 -4.47 -11.89
N VAL A 14 8.60 -3.42 -12.55
CA VAL A 14 8.08 -2.06 -12.35
C VAL A 14 7.53 -1.56 -13.67
N ILE A 15 6.23 -1.34 -13.70
CA ILE A 15 5.52 -0.68 -14.78
C ILE A 15 5.26 0.76 -14.32
N ALA A 16 5.29 1.75 -15.19
CA ALA A 16 5.11 3.14 -14.76
C ALA A 16 4.29 3.93 -15.78
N HIS A 17 3.43 4.83 -15.30
CA HIS A 17 2.92 5.90 -16.13
C HIS A 17 3.93 7.05 -16.06
N ALA A 18 4.80 7.10 -17.07
CA ALA A 18 5.94 8.03 -17.08
C ALA A 18 5.51 9.51 -17.14
N GLY A 19 4.32 9.82 -17.68
CA GLY A 19 3.85 11.20 -17.85
C GLY A 19 3.43 11.88 -16.53
N ASP A 20 2.97 11.09 -15.58
CA ASP A 20 2.38 11.50 -14.31
C ASP A 20 3.18 10.98 -13.10
N GLY A 21 4.29 10.30 -13.35
CA GLY A 21 5.32 9.99 -12.34
C GLY A 21 4.95 8.89 -11.36
N ASN A 22 3.94 8.07 -11.67
CA ASN A 22 3.53 6.96 -10.84
C ASN A 22 4.23 5.64 -11.27
N THR A 23 4.59 4.82 -10.29
CA THR A 23 5.19 3.50 -10.53
C THR A 23 4.32 2.42 -9.91
N HIS A 24 4.23 1.28 -10.58
CA HIS A 24 3.46 0.11 -10.22
C HIS A 24 4.40 -1.09 -10.08
N PRO A 25 5.03 -1.27 -8.90
CA PRO A 25 5.78 -2.48 -8.60
C PRO A 25 4.85 -3.69 -8.51
N LEU A 26 5.17 -4.73 -9.27
CA LEU A 26 4.46 -5.99 -9.34
C LEU A 26 5.37 -7.11 -8.81
N ILE A 27 4.99 -7.70 -7.68
CA ILE A 27 5.70 -8.83 -7.08
C ILE A 27 5.13 -10.14 -7.64
N VAL A 28 5.95 -10.89 -8.35
CA VAL A 28 5.59 -12.23 -8.86
C VAL A 28 6.02 -13.27 -7.82
N HIS A 29 5.08 -14.11 -7.39
CA HIS A 29 5.33 -15.22 -6.46
C HIS A 29 4.35 -16.38 -6.71
N ASP A 30 4.72 -17.59 -6.29
CA ASP A 30 3.85 -18.76 -6.20
C ASP A 30 3.03 -18.71 -4.89
N PRO A 31 1.69 -18.59 -4.96
CA PRO A 31 0.85 -18.56 -3.77
C PRO A 31 0.75 -19.92 -3.07
N THR A 32 1.20 -21.01 -3.70
CA THR A 32 1.23 -22.35 -3.11
C THR A 32 2.50 -22.63 -2.31
N ASP A 33 3.53 -21.77 -2.43
CA ASP A 33 4.72 -21.75 -1.58
C ASP A 33 4.49 -20.74 -0.42
N PRO A 34 4.28 -21.20 0.83
CA PRO A 34 4.03 -20.33 1.96
C PRO A 34 5.24 -19.44 2.32
N ASP A 35 6.46 -19.94 2.08
CA ASP A 35 7.68 -19.20 2.34
C ASP A 35 7.90 -18.10 1.30
N GLU A 36 7.62 -18.37 0.03
CA GLU A 36 7.65 -17.34 -1.01
C GLU A 36 6.57 -16.28 -0.79
N SER A 37 5.36 -16.69 -0.46
CA SER A 37 4.25 -15.80 -0.10
C SER A 37 4.60 -14.86 1.07
N ARG A 38 5.23 -15.39 2.12
CA ARG A 38 5.68 -14.58 3.26
C ARG A 38 6.76 -13.57 2.86
N ARG A 39 7.72 -13.96 2.02
CA ARG A 39 8.73 -13.04 1.47
C ARG A 39 8.08 -11.96 0.61
N ALA A 40 7.11 -12.33 -0.22
CA ALA A 40 6.36 -11.39 -1.07
C ALA A 40 5.60 -10.34 -0.25
N GLN A 41 4.93 -10.74 0.83
CA GLN A 41 4.27 -9.81 1.76
C GLN A 41 5.27 -8.90 2.46
N THR A 42 6.44 -9.42 2.86
CA THR A 42 7.51 -8.61 3.47
C THR A 42 8.06 -7.59 2.48
N ALA A 43 8.35 -8.02 1.25
CA ALA A 43 8.80 -7.15 0.18
C ALA A 43 7.76 -6.07 -0.15
N PHE A 44 6.47 -6.42 -0.18
CA PHE A 44 5.38 -5.45 -0.37
C PHE A 44 5.44 -4.33 0.66
N GLY A 45 5.62 -4.67 1.94
CA GLY A 45 5.74 -3.65 3.00
C GLY A 45 6.95 -2.74 2.82
N GLN A 46 8.11 -3.33 2.53
CA GLN A 46 9.34 -2.56 2.29
C GLN A 46 9.22 -1.62 1.08
N ILE A 47 8.43 -1.98 0.07
CA ILE A 47 8.14 -1.12 -1.08
C ILE A 47 7.31 0.10 -0.65
N MET A 48 6.31 -0.09 0.21
CA MET A 48 5.50 1.01 0.77
C MET A 48 6.36 1.93 1.64
N ASP A 49 7.17 1.36 2.53
CA ASP A 49 8.11 2.11 3.38
C ASP A 49 9.10 2.91 2.53
N LEU A 50 9.65 2.30 1.47
CA LEU A 50 10.55 2.95 0.55
C LEU A 50 9.86 4.13 -0.16
N ALA A 51 8.62 3.95 -0.63
CA ALA A 51 7.87 5.02 -1.28
C ALA A 51 7.68 6.23 -0.35
N ILE A 52 7.29 5.99 0.92
CA ILE A 52 7.14 7.04 1.93
C ILE A 52 8.48 7.71 2.23
N SER A 53 9.55 6.93 2.42
CA SER A 53 10.89 7.46 2.74
C SER A 53 11.47 8.37 1.67
N LEU A 54 11.04 8.19 0.41
CA LEU A 54 11.43 9.00 -0.74
C LEU A 54 10.51 10.22 -0.93
N GLY A 55 9.57 10.48 -0.03
CA GLY A 55 8.58 11.55 -0.14
C GLY A 55 7.47 11.26 -1.16
N GLY A 56 7.34 10.01 -1.59
CA GLY A 56 6.29 9.55 -2.50
C GLY A 56 4.98 9.21 -1.77
N THR A 57 4.10 8.51 -2.48
CA THR A 57 2.78 8.08 -1.99
C THR A 57 2.62 6.57 -2.18
N ILE A 58 1.94 5.90 -1.23
CA ILE A 58 1.60 4.48 -1.31
C ILE A 58 0.48 4.20 -2.33
N THR A 59 -0.15 5.26 -2.85
CA THR A 59 -1.28 5.21 -3.79
C THR A 59 -1.12 6.25 -4.88
N GLY A 60 -1.32 5.83 -6.14
CA GLY A 60 -1.53 6.71 -7.29
C GLY A 60 -3.00 6.67 -7.69
N GLU A 61 -3.30 5.98 -8.78
CA GLU A 61 -4.67 5.77 -9.28
C GLU A 61 -5.49 4.73 -8.48
N HIS A 62 -4.82 3.76 -7.86
CA HIS A 62 -5.47 2.69 -7.09
C HIS A 62 -5.48 3.03 -5.59
N GLY A 63 -6.66 3.06 -4.99
CA GLY A 63 -6.83 3.40 -3.57
C GLY A 63 -6.10 2.45 -2.59
N VAL A 64 -6.08 2.87 -1.31
CA VAL A 64 -5.36 2.20 -0.22
C VAL A 64 -5.95 0.82 0.11
N GLY A 65 -7.28 0.71 0.13
CA GLY A 65 -7.99 -0.52 0.49
C GLY A 65 -7.56 -1.08 1.85
N ARG A 66 -7.74 -2.38 2.05
CA ARG A 66 -7.30 -3.09 3.27
C ARG A 66 -5.79 -3.33 3.28
N LEU A 67 -5.24 -3.60 2.10
CA LEU A 67 -3.87 -4.06 1.94
C LEU A 67 -2.86 -2.98 2.33
N LYS A 68 -3.08 -1.72 1.92
CA LYS A 68 -2.14 -0.62 2.20
C LYS A 68 -2.50 0.19 3.45
N LYS A 69 -3.61 -0.12 4.12
CA LYS A 69 -4.09 0.59 5.31
C LYS A 69 -3.01 0.77 6.40
N PRO A 70 -2.13 -0.21 6.68
CA PRO A 70 -1.09 -0.04 7.70
C PRO A 70 -0.16 1.17 7.46
N TRP A 71 0.11 1.53 6.20
CA TRP A 71 1.03 2.62 5.83
C TRP A 71 0.36 3.98 5.69
N LEU A 72 -0.97 4.04 5.72
CA LEU A 72 -1.67 5.30 5.47
C LEU A 72 -1.40 6.33 6.56
N GLY A 73 -1.32 5.91 7.82
CA GLY A 73 -1.03 6.82 8.92
C GLY A 73 0.32 7.50 8.79
N ASP A 74 1.35 6.76 8.38
CA ASP A 74 2.68 7.29 8.14
C ASP A 74 2.71 8.26 6.95
N GLN A 75 1.87 8.04 5.95
CA GLN A 75 1.78 8.93 4.79
C GLN A 75 1.05 10.25 5.08
N VAL A 76 -0.14 10.21 5.69
CA VAL A 76 -1.01 11.40 5.79
C VAL A 76 -1.02 12.05 7.18
N GLY A 77 -0.49 11.38 8.19
CA GLY A 77 -0.46 11.87 9.56
C GLY A 77 -1.79 11.75 10.31
N PRO A 78 -1.77 11.93 11.63
CA PRO A 78 -2.93 11.74 12.50
C PRO A 78 -4.06 12.75 12.24
N GLU A 79 -3.75 13.98 11.84
CA GLU A 79 -4.73 15.04 11.62
C GLU A 79 -5.62 14.73 10.40
N VAL A 80 -5.01 14.30 9.29
CA VAL A 80 -5.75 13.93 8.07
C VAL A 80 -6.58 12.67 8.30
N LEU A 81 -6.04 11.70 9.04
CA LEU A 81 -6.80 10.52 9.44
C LEU A 81 -8.05 10.88 10.25
N GLU A 82 -7.93 11.81 11.19
CA GLU A 82 -9.06 12.27 12.02
C GLU A 82 -10.13 12.99 11.19
N VAL A 83 -9.73 13.82 10.22
CA VAL A 83 -10.68 14.44 9.29
C VAL A 83 -11.46 13.39 8.49
N ASN A 84 -10.77 12.37 7.98
CA ASN A 84 -11.42 11.29 7.23
C ASN A 84 -12.43 10.51 8.10
N ARG A 85 -12.06 10.18 9.36
CA ARG A 85 -12.98 9.54 10.31
C ARG A 85 -14.23 10.37 10.58
N ARG A 86 -14.10 11.68 10.73
CA ARG A 86 -15.25 12.58 10.93
C ARG A 86 -16.18 12.61 9.73
N ILE A 87 -15.61 12.65 8.53
CA ILE A 87 -16.38 12.58 7.28
C ILE A 87 -17.11 11.23 7.21
N LYS A 88 -16.42 10.13 7.48
CA LYS A 88 -17.01 8.79 7.49
C LYS A 88 -18.15 8.67 8.49
N GLN A 89 -17.96 9.13 9.72
CA GLN A 89 -18.99 9.07 10.76
C GLN A 89 -20.22 9.93 10.41
N ALA A 90 -20.02 11.07 9.75
CA ALA A 90 -21.11 11.93 9.31
C ALA A 90 -21.93 11.30 8.17
N LEU A 91 -21.28 10.53 7.29
CA LEU A 91 -21.90 9.92 6.11
C LEU A 91 -22.40 8.48 6.35
N ASP A 92 -21.86 7.78 7.35
CA ASP A 92 -22.17 6.39 7.68
C ASP A 92 -22.21 6.19 9.21
N PRO A 93 -23.21 6.77 9.89
CA PRO A 93 -23.30 6.71 11.35
C PRO A 93 -23.46 5.28 11.89
N ASP A 94 -24.06 4.39 11.10
CA ASP A 94 -24.28 2.98 11.45
C ASP A 94 -23.09 2.08 11.07
N GLY A 95 -22.08 2.62 10.38
CA GLY A 95 -20.85 1.91 10.03
C GLY A 95 -21.04 0.78 9.00
N ILE A 96 -22.07 0.83 8.16
CA ILE A 96 -22.44 -0.25 7.24
C ILE A 96 -21.75 -0.16 5.87
N LEU A 97 -21.22 1.01 5.51
CA LEU A 97 -20.54 1.20 4.22
C LEU A 97 -19.11 0.66 4.30
N ASN A 98 -18.91 -0.57 3.82
CA ASN A 98 -17.62 -1.27 3.70
C ASN A 98 -16.76 -1.29 4.99
N PRO A 99 -17.24 -1.99 6.04
CA PRO A 99 -16.63 -1.99 7.36
C PRO A 99 -15.16 -2.43 7.35
N GLY A 100 -14.31 -1.70 8.08
CA GLY A 100 -12.89 -2.03 8.24
C GLY A 100 -11.99 -1.67 7.05
N THR A 101 -12.56 -1.36 5.88
CA THR A 101 -11.81 -0.89 4.70
C THR A 101 -11.77 0.64 4.64
N LEU A 102 -12.93 1.29 4.80
CA LEU A 102 -13.01 2.75 4.96
C LEU A 102 -12.60 3.14 6.39
N ILE A 103 -12.20 4.39 6.57
CA ILE A 103 -11.67 4.97 7.82
C ILE A 103 -12.66 5.99 8.32
#